data_AF-A0A815IZJ3-F1
#
_entry.id   AF-A0A815IZJ3-F1
#
_cell.length_a   1.000
_cell.length_b   1.000
_cell.length_c   1.000
_cell.angle_alpha   90.00
_cell.angle_beta   90.00
_cell.angle_gamma   90.00
#
_symmetry.space_group_name_H-M   'P 1'
#
loop_
_entity.id
_entity.type
_entity.pdbx_description
1 polymer ?
#
loop_
_entity_poly.entity_id
_entity_poly.type
_entity_poly.pdbx_seq_one_letter_code
_entity_poly.pdbx_strand_id
1 'polypeptide(L)'
;MTVVKLTMISCWIILKISVSLVSAYPSQQFLPGQVKDGEYLVGGDMIFPTQNMMRGVAQSTAGTRWTNGIVPYVMSADFTAQQQTLITGAMRNIERLTAISNRKCVQFRPKIVTDRYSILIKTGSGCSSH
;
A
#
# COMPACT_ATOMS: atom_id res chain seq x y z
N MET A 1 42.60 -47.01 39.74
CA MET A 1 41.74 -47.75 38.78
C MET A 1 40.39 -47.06 38.75
N THR A 2 40.08 -46.48 37.60
CA THR A 2 38.96 -45.58 37.34
C THR A 2 37.76 -46.39 36.86
N VAL A 3 36.62 -46.31 37.54
CA VAL A 3 35.28 -46.33 36.92
C VAL A 3 34.30 -45.65 37.89
N VAL A 4 33.77 -44.48 37.52
CA VAL A 4 32.50 -43.98 38.07
C VAL A 4 31.55 -43.79 36.90
N LYS A 5 30.39 -44.42 37.06
CA LYS A 5 29.31 -44.58 36.08
C LYS A 5 28.44 -43.33 36.03
N LEU A 6 27.93 -43.03 34.84
CA LEU A 6 27.07 -41.90 34.45
C LEU A 6 26.07 -41.43 35.50
N THR A 7 25.95 -40.11 35.65
CA THR A 7 24.67 -39.46 35.95
C THR A 7 24.48 -38.27 35.02
N MET A 8 23.39 -38.30 34.24
CA MET A 8 22.87 -37.18 33.45
C MET A 8 22.48 -36.04 34.40
N ILE A 9 23.30 -35.00 34.43
CA ILE A 9 23.02 -33.70 35.04
C ILE A 9 23.62 -32.71 34.05
N SER A 10 22.86 -32.01 33.22
CA SER A 10 21.96 -30.95 33.64
C SER A 10 21.21 -30.45 32.40
N CYS A 11 19.89 -30.34 32.57
CA CYS A 11 19.07 -29.42 31.82
C CYS A 11 19.67 -27.99 31.91
N TRP A 12 19.27 -27.11 31.00
CA TRP A 12 19.66 -25.69 30.86
C TRP A 12 20.94 -25.47 30.04
N ILE A 13 20.88 -24.50 29.12
CA ILE A 13 21.94 -24.04 28.20
C ILE A 13 22.02 -24.74 26.82
N ILE A 14 20.89 -24.88 26.10
CA ILE A 14 20.86 -24.58 24.64
C ILE A 14 19.50 -23.93 24.32
N LEU A 15 19.19 -22.84 25.03
CA LEU A 15 18.20 -21.88 24.59
C LEU A 15 18.90 -20.53 24.58
N LYS A 16 18.83 -19.85 23.44
CA LYS A 16 19.44 -18.56 23.08
C LYS A 16 20.83 -18.68 22.47
N ILE A 17 20.87 -18.71 21.14
CA ILE A 17 21.51 -17.70 20.27
C ILE A 17 20.83 -17.83 18.90
N SER A 18 19.60 -17.32 18.80
CA SER A 18 19.12 -16.76 17.55
C SER A 18 19.35 -15.26 17.69
N VAL A 19 20.57 -14.82 17.35
CA VAL A 19 20.83 -13.39 17.14
C VAL A 19 20.07 -13.03 15.89
N SER A 20 18.85 -12.55 16.09
CA SER A 20 18.09 -11.85 15.08
C SER A 20 18.97 -10.69 14.59
N LEU A 21 19.37 -10.73 13.33
CA LEU A 21 19.75 -9.54 12.59
C LEU A 21 18.49 -8.67 12.46
N VAL A 22 18.16 -7.94 13.52
CA VAL A 22 17.32 -6.76 13.42
C VAL A 22 18.17 -5.75 12.66
N SER A 23 17.99 -5.73 11.34
CA SER A 23 18.40 -4.59 10.53
C SER A 23 17.73 -3.37 11.16
N ALA A 24 18.54 -2.50 11.74
CA ALA A 24 18.10 -1.21 12.24
C ALA A 24 17.53 -0.45 11.03
N TYR A 25 16.20 -0.40 10.92
CA TYR A 25 15.56 0.54 10.02
C TYR A 25 15.94 1.94 10.51
N PRO A 26 16.63 2.76 9.71
CA PRO A 26 16.89 4.14 10.09
C PRO A 26 15.55 4.84 10.29
N SER A 27 15.46 5.61 11.37
CA SER A 27 14.35 6.53 11.64
C SER A 27 14.04 7.33 10.38
N GLN A 28 12.75 7.44 10.03
CA GLN A 28 12.27 8.20 8.89
C GLN A 28 12.71 9.66 9.00
N GLN A 29 13.90 9.96 8.48
CA GLN A 29 14.22 11.29 7.98
C GLN A 29 13.32 11.48 6.76
N PHE A 30 12.39 12.42 6.89
CA PHE A 30 11.53 12.88 5.81
C PHE A 30 12.44 13.35 4.66
N LEU A 31 12.69 12.46 3.70
CA LEU A 31 13.49 12.79 2.52
C LEU A 31 12.84 14.00 1.85
N PRO A 32 13.62 15.00 1.38
CA PRO A 32 13.06 16.11 0.63
C PRO A 32 12.27 15.52 -0.53
N GLY A 33 10.98 15.86 -0.59
CA GLY A 33 10.05 15.29 -1.55
C GLY A 33 10.61 15.39 -2.96
N GLN A 34 10.55 14.27 -3.67
CA GLN A 34 11.01 14.20 -5.05
C GLN A 34 10.13 15.13 -5.88
N VAL A 35 10.71 15.95 -6.77
CA VAL A 35 9.93 16.79 -7.68
C VAL A 35 9.72 16.02 -8.98
N LYS A 36 8.46 15.80 -9.37
CA LYS A 36 8.11 15.22 -10.66
C LYS A 36 7.25 16.22 -11.43
N ASP A 37 7.68 16.56 -12.64
CA ASP A 37 6.97 17.51 -13.52
C ASP A 37 6.64 18.87 -12.86
N GLY A 38 7.47 19.32 -11.91
CA GLY A 38 7.28 20.56 -11.15
C GLY A 38 6.43 20.44 -9.89
N GLU A 39 5.95 19.24 -9.56
CA GLU A 39 5.11 18.97 -8.39
C GLU A 39 5.89 18.27 -7.27
N TYR A 40 5.66 18.68 -6.02
CA TYR A 40 6.28 18.07 -4.85
C TYR A 40 5.62 16.75 -4.50
N LEU A 41 6.38 15.65 -4.56
CA LEU A 41 5.90 14.33 -4.18
C LEU A 41 6.06 14.11 -2.68
N VAL A 42 4.94 13.97 -1.97
CA VAL A 42 4.91 13.46 -0.61
C VAL A 42 5.11 11.94 -0.66
N GLY A 43 6.00 11.41 0.17
CA GLY A 43 6.31 9.96 0.16
C GLY A 43 7.00 9.43 -1.10
N GLY A 44 7.28 10.29 -2.09
CA GLY A 44 7.92 9.94 -3.35
C GLY A 44 6.96 9.49 -4.47
N ASP A 45 5.66 9.37 -4.19
CA ASP A 45 4.65 8.89 -5.15
C ASP A 45 3.25 9.53 -4.99
N MET A 46 3.05 10.42 -4.01
CA MET A 46 1.78 11.13 -3.83
C MET A 46 1.92 12.61 -4.18
N ILE A 47 1.01 13.10 -5.02
CA ILE A 47 0.90 14.52 -5.35
C ILE A 47 -0.27 15.10 -4.57
N PHE A 48 -0.01 16.08 -3.70
CA PHE A 48 -1.07 16.78 -2.97
C PHE A 48 -1.19 18.23 -3.46
N PRO A 49 -2.39 18.71 -3.78
CA PRO A 49 -2.59 20.11 -4.14
C PRO A 49 -2.37 21.05 -2.94
N THR A 50 -2.54 20.58 -1.70
CA THR A 50 -2.30 21.36 -0.47
C THR A 50 -1.88 20.45 0.70
N GLN A 51 -0.77 20.76 1.37
CA GLN A 51 -0.23 19.93 2.47
C GLN A 51 -1.02 20.04 3.80
N ASN A 52 -1.90 21.04 3.96
CA ASN A 52 -2.51 21.37 5.26
C ASN A 52 -3.83 20.65 5.58
N MET A 53 -4.23 19.64 4.81
CA MET A 53 -5.55 19.02 4.94
C MET A 53 -5.51 17.52 5.18
N MET A 54 -4.64 17.08 6.09
CA MET A 54 -4.51 15.68 6.48
C MET A 54 -4.98 15.44 7.92
N ARG A 55 -5.48 14.23 8.20
CA ARG A 55 -5.65 13.67 9.55
C ARG A 55 -4.91 12.33 9.56
N GLY A 56 -3.66 12.34 10.03
CA GLY A 56 -2.74 11.22 9.81
C GLY A 56 -2.45 11.03 8.32
N VAL A 57 -2.56 9.80 7.82
CA VAL A 57 -2.37 9.48 6.38
C VAL A 57 -3.61 9.74 5.51
N ALA A 58 -4.74 10.11 6.11
CA ALA A 58 -5.98 10.35 5.39
C ALA A 58 -6.15 11.83 5.04
N GLN A 59 -6.61 12.12 3.82
CA GLN A 59 -7.05 13.46 3.46
C GLN A 59 -8.34 13.79 4.21
N SER A 60 -8.34 14.93 4.89
CA SER A 60 -9.42 15.36 5.79
C SER A 60 -10.38 16.36 5.15
N THR A 61 -10.05 16.89 3.97
CA THR A 61 -10.92 17.77 3.19
C THR A 61 -12.21 17.06 2.77
N ALA A 62 -13.35 17.73 2.94
CA ALA A 62 -14.60 17.24 2.35
C ALA A 62 -14.52 17.26 0.81
N GLY A 63 -15.08 16.24 0.15
CA GLY A 63 -15.09 16.15 -1.32
C GLY A 63 -13.90 15.45 -1.97
N THR A 64 -12.91 14.99 -1.20
CA THR A 64 -11.78 14.18 -1.70
C THR A 64 -12.09 12.68 -1.67
N ARG A 65 -13.25 12.30 -1.15
CA ARG A 65 -13.76 10.93 -1.14
C ARG A 65 -14.67 10.71 -2.33
N TRP A 66 -14.52 9.55 -2.95
CA TRP A 66 -15.43 9.08 -3.99
C TRP A 66 -16.87 8.97 -3.45
N THR A 67 -17.79 9.64 -4.15
CA THR A 67 -19.21 9.64 -3.78
C THR A 67 -19.75 8.21 -3.75
N ASN A 68 -20.41 7.84 -2.65
CA ASN A 68 -20.93 6.50 -2.41
C ASN A 68 -19.89 5.37 -2.49
N GLY A 69 -18.59 5.70 -2.39
CA GLY A 69 -17.50 4.72 -2.53
C GLY A 69 -17.33 4.17 -3.96
N ILE A 70 -17.97 4.78 -4.96
CA ILE A 70 -17.87 4.35 -6.35
C ILE A 70 -16.69 5.07 -7.01
N VAL A 71 -15.76 4.28 -7.54
CA VAL A 71 -14.56 4.75 -8.25
C VAL A 71 -14.69 4.39 -9.74
N PRO A 72 -15.17 5.30 -10.59
CA PRO A 72 -15.10 5.12 -12.03
C PRO A 72 -13.64 5.09 -12.49
N TYR A 73 -13.28 4.15 -13.37
CA TYR A 73 -11.93 4.09 -13.92
C TYR A 73 -11.90 3.94 -15.44
N VAL A 74 -10.80 4.42 -16.01
CA VAL A 74 -10.36 4.13 -17.37
C VAL A 74 -8.98 3.51 -17.27
N MET A 75 -8.77 2.40 -17.96
CA MET A 75 -7.47 1.72 -18.05
C MET A 75 -6.92 1.89 -19.46
N SER A 76 -5.67 2.33 -19.58
CA SER A 76 -5.02 2.47 -20.88
C SER A 76 -4.91 1.13 -21.59
N ALA A 77 -5.06 1.17 -22.92
CA ALA A 77 -4.83 0.02 -23.78
C ALA A 77 -3.34 -0.39 -23.86
N ASP A 78 -2.42 0.46 -23.37
CA ASP A 78 -0.98 0.17 -23.36
C ASP A 78 -0.61 -0.98 -22.42
N PHE A 79 -1.49 -1.34 -21.48
CA PHE A 79 -1.28 -2.50 -20.62
C PHE A 79 -1.58 -3.80 -21.36
N THR A 80 -0.71 -4.79 -21.19
CA THR A 80 -0.97 -6.16 -21.67
C THR A 80 -2.17 -6.77 -20.95
N ALA A 81 -2.82 -7.77 -21.54
CA ALA A 81 -3.94 -8.48 -20.92
C ALA A 81 -3.60 -9.02 -19.52
N GLN A 82 -2.36 -9.47 -19.32
CA GLN A 82 -1.87 -9.93 -18.02
C GLN A 82 -1.78 -8.78 -17.01
N GLN A 83 -1.26 -7.62 -17.41
CA GLN A 83 -1.20 -6.43 -16.55
C GLN A 83 -2.59 -5.92 -16.20
N GLN A 84 -3.51 -5.88 -17.16
CA GLN A 84 -4.90 -5.51 -16.91
C GLN A 84 -5.57 -6.46 -15.91
N THR A 85 -5.28 -7.76 -16.01
CA THR A 85 -5.76 -8.78 -15.06
C THR A 85 -5.20 -8.54 -13.66
N LEU A 86 -3.92 -8.21 -13.53
CA LEU A 86 -3.29 -7.89 -12.24
C LEU A 86 -3.91 -6.63 -11.60
N ILE A 87 -4.07 -5.55 -12.38
CA ILE A 87 -4.65 -4.30 -11.90
C ILE A 87 -6.10 -4.52 -11.46
N THR A 88 -6.91 -5.18 -12.28
CA THR A 88 -8.30 -5.49 -11.93
C THR A 88 -8.38 -6.44 -10.72
N GLY A 89 -7.49 -7.43 -10.60
CA GLY A 89 -7.36 -8.27 -9.42
C GLY A 89 -7.09 -7.46 -8.14
N ALA A 90 -6.19 -6.47 -8.20
CA ALA A 90 -5.91 -5.57 -7.08
C ALA A 90 -7.15 -4.74 -6.70
N MET A 91 -7.90 -4.22 -7.69
CA MET A 91 -9.19 -3.54 -7.44
C MET A 91 -10.16 -4.46 -6.69
N ARG A 92 -10.35 -5.70 -7.15
CA ARG A 92 -11.25 -6.67 -6.49
C ARG A 92 -10.80 -6.99 -5.07
N ASN A 93 -9.49 -7.04 -4.82
CA ASN A 93 -8.97 -7.23 -3.48
C ASN A 93 -9.35 -6.07 -2.54
N ILE A 94 -9.26 -4.82 -3.01
CA ILE A 94 -9.70 -3.63 -2.24
C ILE A 94 -11.20 -3.68 -1.97
N GLU A 95 -12.03 -4.00 -2.97
CA GLU A 95 -13.48 -4.12 -2.78
C GLU A 95 -13.84 -5.16 -1.71
N ARG A 96 -13.12 -6.30 -1.71
CA ARG A 96 -13.30 -7.38 -0.74
C ARG A 96 -12.88 -6.95 0.67
N LEU A 97 -11.70 -6.36 0.80
CA LEU A 97 -11.14 -5.96 2.10
C LEU A 97 -11.90 -4.82 2.78
N THR A 98 -12.58 -4.00 1.99
CA THR A 98 -13.38 -2.88 2.50
C THR A 98 -14.86 -3.24 2.72
N ALA A 99 -15.27 -4.47 2.42
CA ALA A 99 -16.65 -4.89 2.60
C ALA A 99 -17.00 -5.07 4.09
N ILE A 100 -18.16 -4.55 4.51
CA ILE A 100 -18.70 -4.71 5.86
C ILE A 100 -20.08 -5.33 5.72
N SER A 101 -20.34 -6.44 6.42
CA SER A 101 -21.63 -7.15 6.39
C SER A 101 -22.11 -7.44 4.96
N ASN A 102 -21.20 -7.92 4.10
CA ASN A 102 -21.44 -8.22 2.69
C ASN A 102 -21.80 -7.02 1.79
N ARG A 103 -21.62 -5.78 2.27
CA ARG A 103 -21.78 -4.55 1.47
C ARG A 103 -20.41 -3.98 1.11
N LYS A 104 -20.17 -3.73 -0.17
CA LYS A 104 -18.95 -3.07 -0.65
C LYS A 104 -18.93 -1.60 -0.23
N CYS A 105 -17.89 -1.17 0.49
CA CYS A 105 -17.70 0.24 0.84
C CYS A 105 -16.87 1.00 -0.21
N VAL A 106 -16.06 0.28 -0.98
CA VAL A 106 -15.37 0.78 -2.18
C VAL A 106 -15.73 -0.14 -3.34
N GLN A 107 -16.06 0.43 -4.50
CA GLN A 107 -16.38 -0.32 -5.71
C GLN A 107 -15.79 0.36 -6.94
N PHE A 108 -15.00 -0.41 -7.70
CA PHE A 108 -14.45 -0.01 -8.98
C PHE A 108 -15.37 -0.46 -10.10
N ARG A 109 -15.69 0.46 -11.00
CA ARG A 109 -16.42 0.15 -12.24
C ARG A 109 -15.85 0.91 -13.44
N PRO A 110 -15.98 0.37 -14.66
CA PRO A 110 -15.67 1.14 -15.86
C PRO A 110 -16.42 2.47 -15.87
N LYS A 111 -15.74 3.52 -16.34
CA LYS A 111 -16.32 4.84 -16.52
C LYS A 111 -17.49 4.77 -17.52
N ILE A 112 -18.58 5.45 -17.21
CA ILE A 112 -19.72 5.69 -18.12
C ILE A 112 -19.79 7.16 -18.53
N VAL A 113 -20.64 7.46 -19.51
CA VAL A 113 -20.79 8.80 -20.08
C VAL A 113 -21.24 9.86 -19.05
N THR A 114 -22.04 9.47 -18.06
CA THR A 114 -22.53 10.39 -17.01
C THR A 114 -21.54 10.62 -15.87
N ASP A 115 -20.41 9.91 -15.85
CA ASP A 115 -19.38 10.12 -14.83
C ASP A 115 -18.63 11.41 -15.09
N ARG A 116 -18.72 12.33 -14.13
CA ARG A 116 -18.01 13.62 -14.15
C ARG A 116 -16.51 13.47 -13.84
N TYR A 117 -16.15 12.50 -13.00
CA TYR A 117 -14.78 12.23 -12.57
C TYR A 117 -14.47 10.73 -12.62
N SER A 118 -13.21 10.38 -12.86
CA SER A 118 -12.71 9.00 -12.89
C SER A 118 -11.21 8.97 -12.65
N ILE A 119 -10.68 7.84 -12.18
CA ILE A 119 -9.22 7.61 -12.24
C ILE A 119 -8.81 7.15 -13.64
N LEU A 120 -7.69 7.66 -14.13
CA LEU A 120 -7.03 7.17 -15.34
C LEU A 120 -5.80 6.37 -14.93
N ILE A 121 -5.79 5.09 -15.26
CA ILE A 121 -4.67 4.20 -15.01
C ILE A 121 -3.93 4.04 -16.34
N LYS A 122 -2.71 4.54 -16.41
CA LYS A 122 -1.89 4.54 -17.62
C LYS A 122 -0.45 4.17 -17.31
N THR A 123 0.29 3.77 -18.33
CA THR A 123 1.74 3.63 -18.27
C THR A 123 2.40 5.02 -18.21
N GLY A 124 3.63 5.06 -17.71
CA GLY A 124 4.40 6.30 -17.58
C GLY A 124 5.71 6.06 -16.85
N SER A 125 6.45 7.14 -16.60
CA SER A 125 7.65 7.07 -15.76
C SER A 125 7.26 7.00 -14.29
N GLY A 126 7.63 5.92 -13.61
CA GLY A 126 7.33 5.68 -12.20
C GLY A 126 5.84 5.47 -11.87
N CYS A 127 5.54 5.39 -10.59
CA CYS A 127 4.20 5.21 -10.06
C CYS A 127 3.83 6.44 -9.23
N SER A 128 2.68 7.06 -9.49
CA SER A 128 2.19 8.18 -8.70
C SER A 128 0.69 8.38 -8.83
N SER A 129 0.06 8.97 -7.81
CA SER A 129 -1.34 9.43 -7.85
C SER A 129 -1.47 10.85 -7.32
N HIS A 130 -2.45 11.57 -7.87
CA HIS A 130 -2.96 12.84 -7.36
C HIS A 130 -4.36 12.62 -6.74
#